data_AF-A0A060C2I9-F1
#
_entry.id   AF-A0A060C2I9-F1
#
_cell.length_a   1.000
_cell.length_b   1.000
_cell.length_c   1.000
_cell.angle_alpha   90.00
_cell.angle_beta   90.00
_cell.angle_gamma   90.00
#
_symmetry.space_group_name_H-M   'P 1'
#
loop_
_entity.id
_entity.type
_entity.pdbx_description
1 polymer ?
#
loop_
_entity_poly.entity_id
_entity_poly.type
_entity_poly.pdbx_seq_one_letter_code
_entity_poly.pdbx_strand_id
1 'polypeptide(L)' 'VDFGEGDRKAGQISVEAASASGGTLEVWIDDLEGNGTQIATLTIESTGSNSTWKDFEAAIDQLEGQHDLF' A
#
# COMPACT_ATOMS: atom_id res chain seq x y z
N VAL A 1 -4.34 6.92 -9.27
CA VAL A 1 -3.44 7.60 -8.32
C VAL A 1 -2.22 8.08 -9.09
N ASP A 2 -1.76 9.31 -8.85
CA ASP A 2 -0.52 9.85 -9.45
C ASP A 2 0.63 9.70 -8.46
N PHE A 3 1.71 9.04 -8.90
CA PHE A 3 2.89 8.76 -8.09
C PHE A 3 4.02 9.79 -8.27
N GLY A 4 3.78 10.83 -9.06
CA GLY A 4 4.74 11.91 -9.31
C GLY A 4 5.73 11.58 -10.42
N GLU A 5 6.73 12.44 -10.59
CA GLU A 5 7.72 12.36 -11.66
C GLU A 5 9.08 12.86 -11.17
N GLY A 6 10.17 12.22 -11.63
CA GLY A 6 11.54 12.60 -11.26
C GLY A 6 11.78 12.57 -9.75
N ASP A 7 12.33 13.64 -9.20
CA ASP A 7 12.66 13.73 -7.77
C ASP A 7 11.43 13.85 -6.84
N ARG A 8 10.21 13.96 -7.41
CA ARG A 8 8.96 14.05 -6.66
C ARG A 8 8.17 12.75 -6.62
N LYS A 9 8.80 11.63 -6.96
CA LYS A 9 8.20 10.31 -6.84
C LYS A 9 7.79 10.00 -5.41
N ALA A 10 6.61 9.39 -5.26
CA ALA A 10 6.23 8.75 -4.02
C ALA A 10 7.20 7.58 -3.73
N GLY A 11 7.68 7.50 -2.48
CA GLY A 11 8.59 6.44 -2.04
C GLY A 11 7.98 5.51 -0.99
N GLN A 12 6.78 5.82 -0.51
CA GLN A 12 6.13 5.10 0.57
C GLN A 12 4.61 5.18 0.45
N ILE A 13 3.94 4.13 0.92
CA ILE A 13 2.51 4.13 1.22
C ILE A 13 2.33 4.04 2.73
N SER A 14 1.37 4.80 3.27
CA SER A 14 0.96 4.76 4.67
C SER A 14 -0.54 4.49 4.73
N VAL A 15 -0.94 3.56 5.59
CA VAL A 15 -2.33 3.09 5.75
C VAL A 15 -2.68 3.05 7.23
N GLU A 16 -3.75 3.73 7.61
CA GLU A 16 -4.34 3.60 8.93
C GLU A 16 -5.29 2.39 8.95
N ALA A 17 -4.97 1.38 9.76
CA ALA A 17 -5.75 0.14 9.84
C ALA A 17 -5.97 -0.33 11.29
N ALA A 18 -7.03 -1.12 11.49
CA ALA A 18 -7.33 -1.78 12.75
C ALA A 18 -7.66 -3.27 12.48
N SER A 19 -7.05 -4.17 13.26
CA SER A 19 -7.33 -5.60 13.15
C SER A 19 -7.11 -6.30 14.48
N ALA A 20 -8.08 -7.09 14.94
CA ALA A 20 -7.92 -7.94 16.11
C ALA A 20 -6.96 -9.12 15.85
N SER A 21 -6.87 -9.61 14.61
CA SER A 21 -6.11 -10.81 14.23
C SER A 21 -4.86 -10.52 13.40
N GLY A 22 -4.69 -9.29 12.92
CA GLY A 22 -3.75 -8.95 11.86
C GLY A 22 -4.20 -9.42 10.47
N GLY A 23 -3.32 -9.29 9.48
CA GLY A 23 -3.53 -9.65 8.09
C GLY A 23 -2.42 -9.10 7.18
N THR A 24 -2.61 -9.24 5.87
CA THR A 24 -1.71 -8.70 4.85
C THR A 24 -2.52 -7.82 3.91
N LEU A 25 -2.00 -6.64 3.61
CA LEU A 25 -2.48 -5.78 2.53
C LEU A 25 -1.45 -5.81 1.41
N GLU A 26 -1.84 -6.30 0.24
CA GLU A 26 -1.05 -6.19 -0.98
C GLU A 26 -1.54 -4.96 -1.75
N VAL A 27 -0.61 -4.24 -2.35
CA VAL A 27 -0.90 -3.04 -3.13
C VAL A 27 -0.49 -3.30 -4.57
N TRP A 28 -1.45 -3.22 -5.48
CA TRP A 28 -1.27 -3.53 -6.89
C TRP A 28 -1.57 -2.32 -7.76
N ILE A 29 -0.86 -2.20 -8.88
CA ILE A 29 -1.15 -1.18 -9.90
C ILE A 29 -1.60 -1.81 -11.21
N ASP A 30 -2.44 -1.06 -11.91
CA ASP A 30 -3.00 -1.32 -13.26
C ASP A 30 -3.95 -2.53 -13.36
N ASP A 31 -3.71 -3.61 -12.63
CA ASP A 31 -4.61 -4.77 -12.51
C ASP A 31 -4.24 -5.63 -11.27
N LEU A 32 -5.13 -6.52 -10.82
CA LEU A 32 -4.84 -7.60 -9.85
C LEU A 32 -4.38 -8.89 -10.54
N GLU A 33 -4.73 -9.07 -11.81
CA GLU A 33 -4.36 -10.23 -12.62
C GLU A 33 -3.71 -9.79 -13.95
N GLY A 34 -3.08 -10.71 -14.69
CA GLY A 34 -2.53 -10.40 -16.01
C GLY A 34 -1.28 -9.49 -15.97
N ASN A 35 -1.43 -8.22 -16.34
CA ASN A 35 -0.31 -7.25 -16.46
C ASN A 35 -0.14 -6.36 -15.22
N GLY A 36 -0.91 -6.61 -14.17
CA GLY A 36 -0.79 -5.91 -12.90
C GLY A 36 0.59 -6.11 -12.26
N THR A 37 1.03 -5.13 -11.48
CA THR A 37 2.28 -5.20 -10.72
C THR A 37 2.02 -4.95 -9.24
N GLN A 38 2.43 -5.89 -8.39
CA GLN A 38 2.43 -5.68 -6.94
C GLN A 38 3.59 -4.77 -6.57
N ILE A 39 3.29 -3.62 -5.97
CA ILE A 39 4.29 -2.58 -5.65
C ILE A 39 4.61 -2.48 -4.16
N ALA A 40 3.80 -3.10 -3.31
CA ALA A 40 4.06 -3.19 -1.88
C ALA A 40 3.28 -4.33 -1.21
N THR A 41 3.78 -4.73 -0.05
CA THR A 41 3.09 -5.63 0.88
C THR A 41 3.22 -5.06 2.29
N LEU A 42 2.09 -4.80 2.94
CA LEU A 42 2.03 -4.37 4.32
C LEU A 42 1.56 -5.52 5.19
N THR A 43 2.39 -5.91 6.15
CA THR A 43 1.95 -6.79 7.24
C THR A 43 1.20 -5.95 8.27
N ILE A 44 -0.11 -6.14 8.36
CA ILE A 44 -0.96 -5.49 9.35
C ILE A 44 -0.95 -6.39 10.59
N GLU A 45 -0.16 -6.02 11.60
CA GLU A 45 -0.16 -6.74 12.87
C GLU A 45 -1.48 -6.52 13.64
N SER A 46 -1.75 -7.37 14.63
CA SER A 46 -2.89 -7.13 15.53
C SER A 46 -2.73 -5.78 16.23
N THR A 47 -3.73 -4.91 16.08
CA THR A 47 -3.80 -3.63 16.78
C THR A 47 -4.48 -3.75 18.14
N GLY A 48 -5.00 -4.94 18.48
CA GLY A 48 -5.67 -5.26 19.74
C GLY A 48 -7.19 -5.21 19.68
N SER A 49 -7.79 -4.53 18.71
CA SER A 49 -9.23 -4.58 18.43
C SER A 49 -9.55 -4.07 17.02
N ASN A 50 -10.75 -4.34 16.51
CA ASN A 50 -11.22 -3.80 15.23
C ASN A 50 -11.58 -2.29 15.28
N SER A 51 -11.24 -1.60 16.37
CA SER A 51 -11.43 -0.16 16.54
C SER A 51 -10.21 0.54 17.15
N THR A 52 -9.10 -0.19 17.30
CA THR A 52 -7.80 0.39 17.69
C THR A 52 -7.00 0.62 16.42
N TRP A 53 -6.88 1.87 15.99
CA TRP A 53 -6.22 2.24 14.74
C TRP A 53 -4.73 2.49 14.94
N LYS A 54 -3.92 2.09 13.95
CA LYS A 54 -2.49 2.35 13.87
C LYS A 54 -2.10 2.59 12.42
N ASP A 55 -1.03 3.34 12.23
CA ASP A 55 -0.40 3.52 10.92
C ASP A 55 0.53 2.35 10.61
N PHE A 56 0.43 1.88 9.37
CA PHE A 56 1.31 0.88 8.78
C PHE A 56 1.89 1.44 7.50
N GLU A 57 3.18 1.24 7.31
CA GLU A 57 3.89 1.82 6.18
C GLU A 57 4.72 0.77 5.46
N ALA A 58 4.81 0.92 4.14
CA ALA A 58 5.74 0.17 3.31
C ALA A 58 6.38 1.10 2.28
N ALA A 59 7.67 0.86 2.01
CA ALA A 59 8.29 1.42 0.83
C ALA A 59 7.57 0.88 -0.41
N ILE A 60 7.37 1.73 -1.41
CA ILE A 60 6.86 1.32 -2.71
C ILE A 60 7.99 1.40 -3.73
N ASP A 61 7.92 0.56 -4.75
CA ASP A 61 8.87 0.63 -5.86
C ASP A 61 8.83 2.02 -6.53
N GLN A 62 9.90 2.37 -7.23
CA GLN A 62 9.99 3.65 -7.93
C GLN A 62 9.10 3.61 -9.17
N LEU A 63 7.87 4.10 -9.05
CA LEU A 63 6.95 4.31 -10.16
C LEU A 63 6.64 5.79 -10.37
N GLU A 64 6.21 6.15 -11.59
CA GLU A 64 5.93 7.52 -12.01
C GLU A 64 4.60 7.62 -12.72
N GLY A 65 3.98 8.80 -12.64
CA GLY A 65 2.75 9.10 -13.35
C GLY A 65 1.51 8.44 -12.76
N GLN A 66 0.47 8.37 -13.59
CA GLN A 66 -0.87 7.98 -13.16
C GLN A 66 -1.14 6.49 -13.43
N HIS A 67 -1.50 5.77 -12.38
CA HIS A 67 -1.89 4.35 -12.40
C HIS A 67 -3.21 4.13 -11.68
N ASP A 68 -3.92 3.08 -12.04
CA ASP A 68 -5.01 2.58 -11.18
C ASP A 68 -4.40 1.82 -10.01
N LEU A 69 -4.97 2.00 -8.80
CA LEU A 69 -4.48 1.37 -7.57
C LEU A 69 -5.55 0.40 -7.07
N PHE A 70 -5.12 -0.82 -6.78
CA PHE A 70 -5.95 -1.92 -6.31
C PHE A 70 -5.44 -2.43 -4.96
#